data_AF-A0AAR5PJY2-F1
#
_entry.id   AF-A0AAR5PJY2-F1
#
_cell.length_a   1.000
_cell.length_b   1.000
_cell.length_c   1.000
_cell.angle_alpha   90.00
_cell.angle_beta   90.00
_cell.angle_gamma   90.00
#
_symmetry.space_group_name_H-M   'P 1'
#
loop_
_entity.id
_entity.type
_entity.pdbx_description
1 polymer ?
#
loop_
_entity_poly.entity_id
_entity_poly.type
_entity_poly.pdbx_seq_one_letter_code
_entity_poly.pdbx_strand_id
1 'polypeptide(L)'
;MTKITEISFNNTDTDSKIEYLKTFSKRMLKTQLFIGSYEEKRYVEAVDSYRDVVRIDSDETQFIGNLEVVTRKLKQEFYNETAWIGITDPNTIGAPAGYSLWTVLPIGVFGKYWFKVKSVAFTEQEVRLKLDVVRPLRSEQSTADSSGISASQDFDLKTSLLDASSSVHSSFTSWIKTNLTLTNIRSTVIFLSLLLTTIIAGAINLVKYLMEYSLKVMNQTSKIIEVCTPILITCIELVRSILFGILSMIVTLLRGKQLSQQVIYVPSPNPPRQYMLQYPTKRSARQRGSSVTIQPIDD
;
A
#
# COMPACT_ATOMS: atom_id res chain seq x y z
N MET A 1 18.38 70.35 16.00
CA MET A 1 18.52 69.29 14.97
C MET A 1 19.86 68.59 15.21
N THR A 2 19.84 67.41 15.83
CA THR A 2 21.03 66.58 16.03
C THR A 2 20.69 65.15 15.64
N LYS A 3 21.41 64.66 14.64
CA LYS A 3 21.35 63.32 14.05
C LYS A 3 21.59 62.25 15.13
N ILE A 4 20.69 61.28 15.21
CA ILE A 4 20.95 59.97 15.81
C ILE A 4 21.40 59.08 14.65
N THR A 5 22.67 58.68 14.65
CA THR A 5 23.20 57.65 13.75
C THR A 5 24.03 56.72 14.62
N GLU A 6 23.38 55.71 15.21
CA GLU A 6 24.08 54.58 15.80
C GLU A 6 23.26 53.31 15.55
N ILE A 7 24.00 52.20 15.46
CA ILE A 7 23.56 50.80 15.43
C ILE A 7 23.36 50.23 14.01
N SER A 8 24.47 49.81 13.39
CA SER A 8 24.45 48.80 12.30
C SER A 8 25.63 47.82 12.36
N PHE A 9 26.32 47.69 13.50
CA PHE A 9 27.60 46.96 13.59
C PHE A 9 27.51 45.52 14.17
N ASN A 10 26.33 45.01 14.55
CA ASN A 10 26.22 43.71 15.25
C ASN A 10 25.73 42.52 14.40
N ASN A 11 25.23 42.71 13.17
CA ASN A 11 24.59 41.61 12.42
C ASN A 11 25.58 40.68 11.70
N THR A 12 26.79 41.12 11.37
CA THR A 12 27.72 40.31 10.57
C THR A 12 28.42 39.21 11.36
N ASP A 13 28.65 39.41 12.66
CA ASP A 13 29.30 38.41 13.53
C ASP A 13 28.34 37.26 13.90
N THR A 14 27.07 37.58 14.14
CA THR A 14 26.02 36.57 14.43
C THR A 14 25.75 35.65 13.25
N ASP A 15 25.70 36.19 12.02
CA ASP A 15 25.46 35.39 10.82
C ASP A 15 26.60 34.38 10.57
N SER A 16 27.85 34.79 10.80
CA SER A 16 29.01 33.90 10.68
C SER A 16 29.00 32.75 11.68
N LYS A 17 28.58 33.01 12.93
CA LYS A 17 28.46 32.00 13.99
C LYS A 17 27.32 31.02 13.70
N ILE A 18 26.18 31.52 13.21
CA ILE A 18 25.05 30.69 12.79
C ILE A 18 25.45 29.76 11.63
N GLU A 19 26.21 30.26 10.65
CA GLU A 19 26.72 29.45 9.55
C GLU A 19 27.71 28.37 10.01
N TYR A 20 28.60 28.72 10.94
CA TYR A 20 29.49 27.76 11.58
C TYR A 20 28.71 26.66 12.32
N LEU A 21 27.69 27.02 13.11
CA LEU A 21 26.83 26.05 13.81
C LEU A 21 26.08 25.14 12.85
N LYS A 22 25.54 25.69 11.76
CA LYS A 22 24.88 24.91 10.70
C LYS A 22 25.84 23.87 10.13
N THR A 23 27.08 24.26 9.86
CA THR A 23 28.11 23.37 9.32
C THR A 23 28.56 22.33 10.34
N PHE A 24 28.75 22.74 11.59
CA PHE A 24 29.11 21.86 12.71
C PHE A 24 28.05 20.78 12.94
N SER A 25 26.78 21.17 13.09
CA SER A 25 25.67 20.25 13.33
C SER A 25 25.47 19.28 12.17
N LYS A 26 25.57 19.77 10.92
CA LYS A 26 25.54 18.91 9.74
C LYS A 26 26.72 17.93 9.75
N ARG A 27 27.94 18.37 10.04
CA ARG A 27 29.11 17.48 10.06
C ARG A 27 29.01 16.42 11.16
N MET A 28 28.47 16.78 12.32
CA MET A 28 28.37 15.89 13.47
C MET A 28 27.30 14.81 13.29
N LEU A 29 26.12 15.19 12.79
CA LEU A 29 24.95 14.30 12.78
C LEU A 29 24.70 13.63 11.43
N LYS A 30 25.16 14.21 10.32
CA LYS A 30 24.90 13.65 8.98
C LYS A 30 25.52 12.25 8.86
N THR A 31 24.82 11.36 8.16
CA THR A 31 25.20 9.96 7.92
C THR A 31 25.25 9.05 9.15
N GLN A 32 24.93 9.56 10.35
CA GLN A 32 24.81 8.70 11.53
C GLN A 32 23.60 7.78 11.41
N LEU A 33 23.80 6.53 11.80
CA LEU A 33 22.78 5.50 11.91
C LEU A 33 22.46 5.32 13.38
N PHE A 34 21.18 5.17 13.69
CA PHE A 34 20.73 4.86 15.04
C PHE A 34 19.44 4.04 14.99
N ILE A 35 19.19 3.30 16.06
CA ILE A 35 17.94 2.58 16.28
C ILE A 35 16.96 3.49 17.04
N GLY A 36 15.72 3.54 16.57
CA GLY A 36 14.64 4.24 17.27
C GLY A 36 13.27 3.57 17.09
N SER A 37 12.34 3.88 17.98
CA SER A 37 10.92 3.54 17.86
C SER A 37 10.10 4.77 17.48
N TYR A 38 9.25 4.63 16.46
CA TYR A 38 8.20 5.61 16.24
C TYR A 38 7.10 5.42 17.29
N GLU A 39 6.74 6.49 18.00
CA GLU A 39 5.72 6.48 19.05
C GLU A 39 4.40 7.06 18.53
N GLU A 40 4.39 8.35 18.18
CA GLU A 40 3.17 9.07 17.84
C GLU A 40 3.40 10.25 16.91
N LYS A 41 2.30 10.78 16.37
CA LYS A 41 2.27 12.06 15.66
C LYS A 41 1.62 13.11 16.55
N ARG A 42 2.34 14.20 16.82
CA ARG A 42 1.89 15.22 17.76
C ARG A 42 1.94 16.61 17.16
N TYR A 43 0.95 17.43 17.47
CA TYR A 43 0.92 18.83 17.07
C TYR A 43 1.84 19.66 17.98
N VAL A 44 2.71 20.46 17.38
CA VAL A 44 3.65 21.34 18.07
C VAL A 44 3.20 22.78 17.85
N GLU A 45 2.73 23.44 18.90
CA GLU A 45 2.20 24.81 18.86
C GLU A 45 3.26 25.82 18.38
N ALA A 46 4.52 25.65 18.81
CA ALA A 46 5.62 26.55 18.46
C ALA A 46 5.91 26.63 16.95
N VAL A 47 5.50 25.63 16.16
CA VAL A 47 5.71 25.57 14.71
C VAL A 47 4.39 25.36 13.95
N ASP A 48 3.25 25.52 14.62
CA ASP A 48 1.89 25.38 14.08
C ASP A 48 1.70 24.16 13.14
N SER A 49 2.24 23.01 13.52
CA SER A 49 2.29 21.86 12.62
C SER A 49 2.53 20.54 13.34
N TYR A 50 2.14 19.44 12.69
CA TYR A 50 2.34 18.09 13.22
C TYR A 50 3.77 17.60 13.00
N ARG A 51 4.32 16.94 14.01
CA ARG A 51 5.64 16.30 13.97
C ARG A 51 5.51 14.84 14.40
N ASP A 52 6.35 14.02 13.83
CA ASP A 52 6.50 12.62 14.15
C ASP A 52 7.52 12.47 15.27
N VAL A 53 7.13 11.78 16.35
CA VAL A 53 7.96 11.57 17.53
C VAL A 53 8.66 10.22 17.42
N VAL A 54 9.99 10.26 17.30
CA VAL A 54 10.85 9.09 17.26
C VAL A 54 11.67 9.04 18.53
N ARG A 55 11.48 8.00 19.33
CA ARG A 55 12.27 7.73 20.52
C ARG A 55 13.55 6.99 20.12
N ILE A 56 14.70 7.47 20.59
CA ILE A 56 15.99 6.82 20.37
C ILE A 56 16.15 5.66 21.37
N ASP A 57 16.73 4.54 20.93
CA ASP A 57 17.04 3.42 21.83
C ASP A 57 18.14 3.80 22.84
N SER A 58 18.03 3.32 24.08
CA SER A 58 18.94 3.70 25.17
C SER A 58 20.38 3.23 24.94
N ASP A 59 20.55 2.18 24.13
CA ASP A 59 21.84 1.58 23.81
C ASP A 59 22.70 2.48 22.89
N GLU A 60 22.08 3.43 22.20
CA GLU A 60 22.72 4.34 21.24
C GLU A 60 23.48 5.50 21.92
N THR A 61 24.31 5.18 22.91
CA THR A 61 25.04 6.14 23.77
C THR A 61 25.93 7.11 22.98
N GLN A 62 26.57 6.65 21.90
CA GLN A 62 27.41 7.49 21.05
C GLN A 62 26.59 8.54 20.30
N PHE A 63 25.46 8.14 19.74
CA PHE A 63 24.56 9.04 19.02
C PHE A 63 23.93 10.05 19.98
N ILE A 64 23.48 9.59 21.14
CA ILE A 64 22.92 10.44 22.21
C ILE A 64 23.95 11.48 22.66
N GLY A 65 25.21 11.09 22.92
CA GLY A 65 26.25 12.04 23.31
C GLY A 65 26.53 13.11 22.25
N ASN A 66 26.54 12.72 20.96
CA ASN A 66 26.69 13.67 19.86
C ASN A 66 25.52 14.64 19.77
N LEU A 67 24.30 14.13 19.97
CA LEU A 67 23.08 14.91 19.97
C LEU A 67 23.06 15.92 21.11
N GLU A 68 23.51 15.53 22.30
CA GLU A 68 23.61 16.40 23.47
C GLU A 68 24.60 17.55 23.25
N VAL A 69 25.78 17.25 22.68
CA VAL A 69 26.77 18.28 22.33
C VAL A 69 26.20 19.29 21.33
N VAL A 70 25.50 18.81 20.30
CA VAL A 70 24.86 19.69 19.31
C VAL A 70 23.75 20.51 19.95
N THR A 71 22.89 19.87 20.75
CA THR A 71 21.74 20.53 21.40
C THR A 71 22.21 21.59 22.39
N ARG A 72 23.25 21.32 23.16
CA ARG A 72 23.87 22.29 24.07
C ARG A 72 24.42 23.50 23.32
N LYS A 73 25.14 23.30 22.22
CA LYS A 73 25.64 24.40 21.39
C LYS A 73 24.51 25.19 20.73
N LEU A 74 23.46 24.51 20.29
CA LEU A 74 22.27 25.17 19.75
C LEU A 74 21.57 25.99 20.83
N LYS A 75 21.33 25.45 22.02
CA LYS A 75 20.71 26.19 23.14
C LYS A 75 21.54 27.40 23.55
N GLN A 76 22.88 27.29 23.59
CA GLN A 76 23.76 28.40 23.96
C GLN A 76 23.68 29.59 22.98
N GLU A 77 23.55 29.31 21.69
CA GLU A 77 23.64 30.32 20.63
C GLU A 77 22.25 30.80 20.17
N PHE A 78 21.21 29.95 20.30
CA PHE A 78 19.81 30.25 20.00
C PHE A 78 18.98 30.54 21.25
N TYR A 79 19.62 31.01 22.34
CA TYR A 79 18.97 31.25 23.64
C TYR A 79 17.80 32.28 23.58
N ASN A 80 17.62 32.99 22.46
CA ASN A 80 16.63 34.05 22.26
C ASN A 80 15.39 33.65 21.44
N GLU A 81 14.77 32.49 21.74
CA GLU A 81 13.41 32.12 21.30
C GLU A 81 13.11 32.05 19.78
N THR A 82 14.07 32.33 18.90
CA THR A 82 13.76 32.46 17.47
C THR A 82 13.44 31.14 16.79
N ALA A 83 14.00 30.02 17.26
CA ALA A 83 13.85 28.73 16.61
C ALA A 83 13.60 27.59 17.61
N TRP A 84 12.53 26.85 17.37
CA TRP A 84 12.21 25.64 18.11
C TRP A 84 13.16 24.50 17.75
N ILE A 85 13.70 23.81 18.75
CA ILE A 85 14.64 22.70 18.56
C ILE A 85 13.85 21.39 18.64
N GLY A 86 13.83 20.62 17.56
CA GLY A 86 13.14 19.32 17.47
C GLY A 86 13.85 18.17 18.19
N ILE A 87 14.57 18.45 19.28
CA ILE A 87 15.30 17.46 20.10
C ILE A 87 14.90 17.70 21.55
N THR A 88 14.44 16.66 22.23
CA THR A 88 13.96 16.76 23.60
C THR A 88 14.71 15.83 24.54
N ASP A 89 15.08 16.41 25.68
CA ASP A 89 15.80 15.72 26.75
C ASP A 89 14.86 14.70 27.45
N PRO A 90 15.42 13.60 28.00
CA PRO A 90 14.64 12.50 28.56
C PRO A 90 13.71 12.86 29.72
N ASN A 91 13.96 13.99 30.38
CA ASN A 91 13.22 14.46 31.55
C ASN A 91 12.22 15.59 31.22
N THR A 92 11.98 15.87 29.94
CA THR A 92 11.10 16.97 29.55
C THR A 92 9.63 16.56 29.64
N ILE A 93 8.85 17.33 30.39
CA ILE A 93 7.40 17.10 30.55
C ILE A 93 6.72 17.25 29.19
N GLY A 94 6.02 16.20 28.75
CA GLY A 94 5.27 16.19 27.49
C GLY A 94 5.91 15.37 26.35
N ALA A 95 7.16 14.89 26.51
CA ALA A 95 7.77 13.94 25.58
C ALA A 95 7.73 12.50 26.12
N PRO A 96 7.77 11.47 25.25
CA PRO A 96 7.99 10.08 25.68
C PRO A 96 9.26 9.94 26.51
N ALA A 97 9.27 8.99 27.45
CA ALA A 97 10.42 8.76 28.32
C ALA A 97 11.68 8.38 27.52
N GLY A 98 12.74 9.18 27.61
CA GLY A 98 13.97 9.00 26.84
C GLY A 98 14.22 10.13 25.83
N TYR A 99 15.36 10.07 25.14
CA TYR A 99 15.68 11.06 24.11
C TYR A 99 14.71 10.93 22.92
N SER A 100 14.00 12.03 22.64
CA SER A 100 12.96 12.06 21.61
C SER A 100 13.34 13.05 20.51
N LEU A 101 13.21 12.59 19.26
CA LEU A 101 13.40 13.37 18.06
C LEU A 101 12.06 13.72 17.44
N TRP A 102 11.86 14.99 17.14
CA TRP A 102 10.66 15.49 16.50
C TRP A 102 10.99 15.83 15.05
N THR A 103 10.49 15.00 14.14
CA THR A 103 10.87 15.07 12.74
C THR A 103 9.65 14.94 11.84
N VAL A 104 9.85 15.00 10.53
CA VAL A 104 8.81 14.69 9.54
C VAL A 104 9.31 13.51 8.74
N LEU A 105 8.68 12.36 8.94
CA LEU A 105 9.00 11.13 8.22
C LEU A 105 8.25 11.13 6.88
N PRO A 106 8.92 10.78 5.77
CA PRO A 106 8.28 10.72 4.46
C PRO A 106 7.27 9.58 4.33
N ILE A 107 7.35 8.58 5.21
CA ILE A 107 6.53 7.36 5.21
C ILE A 107 6.03 7.15 6.65
N GLY A 108 4.75 6.79 6.81
CA GLY A 108 4.20 6.40 8.10
C GLY A 108 4.82 5.08 8.55
N VAL A 109 5.87 5.17 9.36
CA VAL A 109 6.60 4.01 9.89
C VAL A 109 6.15 3.74 11.32
N PHE A 110 5.66 2.54 11.59
CA PHE A 110 5.23 2.12 12.94
C PHE A 110 6.18 1.06 13.48
N GLY A 111 6.65 1.22 14.72
CA GLY A 111 7.57 0.28 15.38
C GLY A 111 9.04 0.73 15.38
N LYS A 112 9.96 -0.22 15.56
CA LYS A 112 11.42 0.02 15.63
C LYS A 112 12.08 -0.04 14.25
N TYR A 113 12.90 0.95 13.93
CA TYR A 113 13.62 1.03 12.67
C TYR A 113 15.06 1.50 12.88
N TRP A 114 15.89 1.15 11.90
CA TRP A 114 17.15 1.84 11.66
C TRP A 114 16.87 3.14 10.92
N PHE A 115 17.22 4.25 11.55
CA PHE A 115 17.14 5.57 10.96
C PHE A 115 18.53 6.04 10.57
N LYS A 116 18.60 6.71 9.41
CA LYS A 116 19.79 7.41 8.95
C LYS A 116 19.52 8.90 8.95
N VAL A 117 20.38 9.67 9.59
CA VAL A 117 20.29 11.14 9.52
C VAL A 117 20.76 11.61 8.14
N LYS A 118 19.82 12.10 7.32
CA LYS A 118 20.07 12.63 5.98
C LYS A 118 20.74 14.00 6.04
N SER A 119 20.19 14.89 6.85
CA SER A 119 20.70 16.24 7.07
C SER A 119 20.01 16.87 8.27
N VAL A 120 20.63 17.90 8.84
CA VAL A 120 19.97 18.86 9.73
C VAL A 120 19.37 19.97 8.86
N ALA A 121 18.09 20.27 9.05
CA ALA A 121 17.39 21.35 8.38
C ALA A 121 17.20 22.51 9.37
N PHE A 122 17.62 23.69 8.95
CA PHE A 122 17.49 24.93 9.70
C PHE A 122 16.50 25.81 8.95
N THR A 123 15.33 25.97 9.54
CA THR A 123 14.29 26.92 9.12
C THR A 123 14.36 28.13 10.07
N GLU A 124 13.73 29.24 9.71
CA GLU A 124 13.67 30.43 10.56
C GLU A 124 13.06 30.13 11.95
N GLN A 125 12.05 29.27 12.00
CA GLN A 125 11.29 28.94 13.21
C GLN A 125 11.60 27.55 13.79
N GLU A 126 12.35 26.69 13.09
CA GLU A 126 12.66 25.34 13.58
C GLU A 126 14.04 24.83 13.17
N VAL A 127 14.68 24.11 14.07
CA VAL A 127 15.84 23.25 13.80
C VAL A 127 15.40 21.80 13.93
N ARG A 128 15.38 21.08 12.81
CA ARG A 128 14.92 19.69 12.77
C ARG A 128 15.88 18.76 12.06
N LEU A 129 15.82 17.48 12.41
CA LEU A 129 16.55 16.42 11.74
C LEU A 129 15.70 15.83 10.61
N LYS A 130 16.29 15.68 9.43
CA LYS A 130 15.70 14.90 8.32
C LYS A 130 16.21 13.48 8.42
N LEU A 131 15.31 12.53 8.64
CA LEU A 131 15.60 11.12 8.77
C LEU A 131 15.17 10.37 7.52
N ASP A 132 16.02 9.46 7.05
CA ASP A 132 15.67 8.43 6.07
C ASP A 132 15.53 7.10 6.82
N VAL A 133 14.52 6.32 6.46
CA VAL A 133 14.27 5.00 7.04
C VAL A 133 15.06 3.95 6.26
N VAL A 134 15.92 3.20 6.94
CA VAL A 134 16.79 2.20 6.29
C VAL A 134 16.15 0.82 6.28
N ARG A 135 15.78 0.31 7.46
CA ARG A 135 15.17 -1.02 7.59
C ARG A 135 14.32 -1.14 8.86
N PRO A 136 13.23 -1.92 8.84
CA PRO A 136 12.57 -2.34 10.07
C PRO A 136 13.51 -3.22 10.89
N LEU A 137 13.58 -2.94 12.19
CA LEU A 137 14.19 -3.85 13.15
C LEU A 137 13.07 -4.77 13.63
N ARG A 138 13.08 -6.02 13.16
CA ARG A 138 12.24 -7.06 13.78
C ARG A 138 12.67 -7.11 15.24
N SER A 139 11.73 -6.85 16.15
CA SER A 139 11.93 -7.11 17.57
C SER A 139 12.12 -8.62 17.70
N GLU A 140 13.36 -9.10 17.65
CA GLU A 140 13.67 -10.45 18.10
C GLU A 140 13.38 -10.46 19.59
N GLN A 141 12.21 -10.98 19.96
CA GLN A 141 12.02 -11.49 21.30
C GLN A 141 13.08 -12.58 21.48
N SER A 142 14.00 -12.34 22.40
CA SER A 142 15.11 -13.19 22.73
C SER A 142 14.66 -14.63 23.04
N THR A 143 14.63 -15.48 22.03
CA THR A 143 14.99 -16.89 22.20
C THR A 143 16.42 -17.00 21.71
N ALA A 144 17.33 -17.15 22.66
CA ALA A 144 18.71 -17.47 22.38
C ALA A 144 18.75 -18.77 21.58
N ASP A 145 18.97 -18.67 20.26
CA ASP A 145 19.48 -19.76 19.45
C ASP A 145 20.29 -19.16 18.30
N SER A 146 21.59 -19.06 18.56
CA SER A 146 22.62 -18.84 17.58
C SER A 146 22.62 -19.97 16.54
N SER A 147 22.16 -19.71 15.33
CA SER A 147 22.70 -20.32 14.11
C SER A 147 22.35 -19.46 12.90
N GLY A 148 23.37 -19.13 12.12
CA GLY A 148 23.30 -18.13 11.07
C GLY A 148 22.78 -18.63 9.73
N ILE A 149 22.82 -17.67 8.79
CA ILE A 149 22.91 -17.81 7.34
C ILE A 149 21.57 -17.95 6.58
N SER A 150 21.23 -16.82 5.96
CA SER A 150 20.70 -16.61 4.60
C SER A 150 19.32 -17.10 4.17
N ALA A 151 18.56 -16.10 3.70
CA ALA A 151 17.91 -16.04 2.39
C ALA A 151 16.87 -17.11 2.03
N SER A 152 15.60 -16.79 2.32
CA SER A 152 14.49 -16.67 1.36
C SER A 152 13.21 -16.46 2.15
N GLN A 153 12.69 -15.22 2.18
CA GLN A 153 11.39 -14.95 2.79
C GLN A 153 10.30 -15.50 1.88
N ASP A 154 9.92 -16.76 2.08
CA ASP A 154 8.55 -17.15 1.84
C ASP A 154 7.69 -16.45 2.88
N PHE A 155 6.82 -15.56 2.41
CA PHE A 155 5.92 -14.78 3.24
C PHE A 155 4.84 -15.73 3.78
N ASP A 156 5.14 -16.43 4.86
CA ASP A 156 4.22 -17.38 5.46
C ASP A 156 3.14 -16.60 6.25
N LEU A 157 2.05 -16.29 5.53
CA LEU A 157 0.90 -15.54 6.03
C LEU A 157 0.27 -16.23 7.25
N LYS A 158 0.38 -17.56 7.37
CA LYS A 158 -0.22 -18.31 8.47
C LYS A 158 0.52 -18.09 9.77
N THR A 159 1.85 -18.14 9.76
CA THR A 159 2.67 -17.88 10.95
C THR A 159 2.54 -16.43 11.37
N SER A 160 2.55 -15.48 10.42
CA SER A 160 2.33 -14.06 10.69
C SER A 160 0.93 -13.76 11.25
N LEU A 161 -0.12 -14.46 10.82
CA LEU A 161 -1.47 -14.32 11.35
C LEU A 161 -1.59 -14.92 12.76
N LEU A 162 -0.99 -16.10 12.98
CA LEU A 162 -0.96 -16.74 14.30
C LEU A 162 -0.20 -15.88 15.33
N ASP A 163 0.93 -15.28 14.92
CA ASP A 163 1.73 -14.39 15.74
C ASP A 163 1.04 -13.04 15.98
N ALA A 164 0.35 -12.49 14.96
CA ALA A 164 -0.46 -11.29 15.13
C ALA A 164 -1.64 -11.53 16.09
N SER A 165 -2.28 -12.70 16.02
CA SER A 165 -3.41 -13.07 16.87
C SER A 165 -3.02 -13.15 18.35
N SER A 166 -1.88 -13.78 18.65
CA SER A 166 -1.37 -13.89 20.02
C SER A 166 -0.90 -12.53 20.56
N SER A 167 -0.32 -11.68 19.72
CA SER A 167 0.05 -10.30 20.07
C SER A 167 -1.16 -9.40 20.32
N VAL A 168 -2.24 -9.57 19.54
CA VAL A 168 -3.49 -8.83 19.75
C VAL A 168 -4.16 -9.29 21.05
N HIS A 169 -4.17 -10.59 21.35
CA HIS A 169 -4.78 -11.11 22.58
C HIS A 169 -4.08 -10.60 23.85
N SER A 170 -2.75 -10.59 23.87
CA SER A 170 -1.97 -10.07 25.00
C SER A 170 -2.09 -8.54 25.17
N SER A 171 -2.14 -7.80 24.07
CA SER A 171 -2.35 -6.35 24.08
C SER A 171 -3.78 -5.97 24.51
N PHE A 172 -4.78 -6.73 24.06
CA PHE A 172 -6.16 -6.50 24.42
C PHE A 172 -6.45 -6.82 25.90
N THR A 173 -5.88 -7.91 26.43
CA THR A 173 -6.06 -8.28 27.84
C THR A 173 -5.37 -7.30 28.79
N SER A 174 -4.20 -6.78 28.43
CA SER A 174 -3.53 -5.72 29.20
C SER A 174 -4.31 -4.40 29.13
N TRP A 175 -4.78 -4.00 27.95
CA TRP A 175 -5.64 -2.82 27.77
C TRP A 175 -6.96 -2.94 28.55
N ILE A 176 -7.62 -4.10 28.53
CA ILE A 176 -8.83 -4.34 29.34
C ILE A 176 -8.51 -4.17 30.82
N LYS A 177 -7.46 -4.81 31.34
CA LYS A 177 -7.13 -4.72 32.77
C LYS A 177 -6.84 -3.29 33.22
N THR A 178 -6.22 -2.47 32.36
CA THR A 178 -5.93 -1.06 32.67
C THR A 178 -7.16 -0.16 32.55
N ASN A 179 -8.02 -0.36 31.54
CA ASN A 179 -9.18 0.51 31.29
C ASN A 179 -10.45 0.09 32.03
N LEU A 180 -10.52 -1.16 32.52
CA LEU A 180 -11.61 -1.68 33.36
C LEU A 180 -11.38 -1.37 34.85
N THR A 181 -10.89 -0.16 35.15
CA THR A 181 -10.75 0.33 36.53
C THR A 181 -12.10 0.89 37.00
N LEU A 182 -12.49 0.54 38.24
CA LEU A 182 -13.85 0.73 38.81
C LEU A 182 -14.39 2.17 38.81
N THR A 183 -13.55 3.17 38.57
CA THR A 183 -13.94 4.59 38.63
C THR A 183 -14.68 5.09 37.39
N ASN A 184 -14.59 4.40 36.24
CA ASN A 184 -15.16 4.87 34.97
C ASN A 184 -16.00 3.82 34.22
N ILE A 185 -16.51 2.80 34.91
CA ILE A 185 -17.27 1.71 34.28
C ILE A 185 -18.47 2.20 33.46
N ARG A 186 -19.12 3.29 33.89
CA ARG A 186 -20.27 3.87 33.17
C ARG A 186 -19.86 4.41 31.79
N SER A 187 -18.75 5.10 31.68
CA SER A 187 -18.24 5.65 30.42
C SER A 187 -17.74 4.53 29.49
N THR A 188 -17.12 3.49 30.06
CA THR A 188 -16.66 2.31 29.30
C THR A 188 -17.82 1.52 28.71
N VAL A 189 -18.94 1.37 29.42
CA VAL A 189 -20.14 0.67 28.91
C VAL A 189 -20.78 1.44 27.73
N ILE A 190 -20.83 2.78 27.80
CA ILE A 190 -21.35 3.61 26.71
C ILE A 190 -20.42 3.55 25.49
N PHE A 191 -19.11 3.59 25.70
CA PHE A 191 -18.14 3.42 24.62
C PHE A 191 -18.25 2.04 23.97
N LEU A 192 -18.38 0.97 24.77
CA LEU A 192 -18.50 -0.39 24.28
C LEU A 192 -19.79 -0.61 23.47
N SER A 193 -20.91 -0.02 23.89
CA SER A 193 -22.16 -0.11 23.14
C SER A 193 -22.06 0.61 21.79
N LEU A 194 -21.47 1.81 21.76
CA LEU A 194 -21.22 2.54 20.50
C LEU A 194 -20.26 1.78 19.57
N LEU A 195 -19.21 1.16 20.12
CA LEU A 195 -18.28 0.33 19.36
C LEU A 195 -18.98 -0.89 18.76
N LEU A 196 -19.84 -1.57 19.54
CA LEU A 196 -20.59 -2.73 19.05
C LEU A 196 -21.57 -2.34 17.94
N THR A 197 -22.31 -1.24 18.09
CA THR A 197 -23.21 -0.74 17.05
C THR A 197 -22.46 -0.38 15.77
N THR A 198 -21.28 0.24 15.90
CA THR A 198 -20.45 0.60 14.74
C THR A 198 -19.89 -0.63 14.02
N ILE A 199 -19.48 -1.67 14.77
CA ILE A 199 -19.04 -2.94 14.20
C ILE A 199 -20.19 -3.63 13.46
N ILE A 200 -21.39 -3.67 14.04
CA ILE A 200 -22.56 -4.28 13.40
C ILE A 200 -22.94 -3.53 12.13
N ALA A 201 -23.05 -2.19 12.19
CA ALA A 201 -23.36 -1.37 11.03
C ALA A 201 -22.28 -1.50 9.94
N GLY A 202 -21.01 -1.51 10.33
CA GLY A 202 -19.87 -1.74 9.45
C GLY A 202 -19.94 -3.11 8.79
N ALA A 203 -20.26 -4.17 9.54
CA ALA A 203 -20.39 -5.54 9.02
C ALA A 203 -21.54 -5.67 8.01
N ILE A 204 -22.71 -5.08 8.28
CA ILE A 204 -23.84 -5.09 7.35
C ILE A 204 -23.46 -4.40 6.04
N ASN A 205 -22.83 -3.23 6.12
CA ASN A 205 -22.38 -2.49 4.94
C ASN A 205 -21.29 -3.26 4.18
N LEU A 206 -20.33 -3.85 4.89
CA LEU A 206 -19.27 -4.66 4.30
C LEU A 206 -19.87 -5.84 3.53
N VAL A 207 -20.79 -6.60 4.11
CA VAL A 207 -21.46 -7.73 3.44
C VAL A 207 -22.17 -7.25 2.18
N LYS A 208 -22.88 -6.12 2.24
CA LYS A 208 -23.57 -5.55 1.07
C LYS A 208 -22.60 -5.22 -0.06
N TYR A 209 -21.50 -4.52 0.23
CA TYR A 209 -20.49 -4.20 -0.77
C TYR A 209 -19.78 -5.44 -1.31
N LEU A 210 -19.49 -6.40 -0.44
CA LEU A 210 -18.81 -7.64 -0.81
C LEU A 210 -19.70 -8.50 -1.72
N MET A 211 -21.02 -8.53 -1.46
CA MET A 211 -21.99 -9.19 -2.33
C MET A 211 -22.06 -8.52 -3.71
N GLU A 212 -22.18 -7.19 -3.77
CA GLU A 212 -22.24 -6.46 -5.06
C GLU A 212 -20.94 -6.63 -5.84
N TYR A 213 -19.80 -6.57 -5.16
CA TYR A 213 -18.49 -6.84 -5.76
C TYR A 213 -18.38 -8.28 -6.26
N SER A 214 -18.78 -9.27 -5.46
CA SER A 214 -18.73 -10.69 -5.86
C SER A 214 -19.57 -10.95 -7.11
N LEU A 215 -20.75 -10.33 -7.21
CA LEU A 215 -21.58 -10.41 -8.41
C LEU A 215 -20.89 -9.80 -9.64
N LYS A 216 -20.23 -8.64 -9.49
CA LYS A 216 -19.46 -8.01 -10.57
C LYS A 216 -18.28 -8.88 -11.00
N VAL A 217 -17.53 -9.44 -10.04
CA VAL A 217 -16.42 -10.36 -10.29
C VAL A 217 -16.93 -11.60 -11.02
N MET A 218 -18.00 -12.24 -10.55
CA MET A 218 -18.56 -13.43 -11.19
C MET A 218 -18.98 -13.17 -12.64
N ASN A 219 -19.59 -12.02 -12.91
CA ASN A 219 -19.94 -11.61 -14.27
C ASN A 219 -18.68 -11.42 -15.14
N GLN A 220 -17.67 -10.73 -14.63
CA GLN A 220 -16.41 -10.53 -15.34
C GLN A 220 -15.66 -11.85 -15.58
N THR A 221 -15.63 -12.76 -14.60
CA THR A 221 -15.03 -14.10 -14.76
C THR A 221 -15.79 -14.93 -15.77
N SER A 222 -17.12 -14.83 -15.82
CA SER A 222 -17.93 -15.52 -16.82
C SER A 222 -17.55 -15.10 -18.25
N LYS A 223 -17.39 -13.79 -18.48
CA LYS A 223 -16.93 -13.26 -19.77
C LYS A 223 -15.51 -13.71 -20.12
N ILE A 224 -14.62 -13.77 -19.13
CA ILE A 224 -13.25 -14.29 -19.33
C ILE A 224 -13.31 -15.77 -19.73
N ILE A 225 -14.12 -16.57 -19.04
CA ILE A 225 -14.29 -18.00 -19.35
C ILE A 225 -14.88 -18.18 -20.75
N GLU A 226 -15.87 -17.39 -21.14
CA GLU A 226 -16.47 -17.42 -22.48
C GLU A 226 -15.42 -17.18 -23.57
N VAL A 227 -14.53 -16.21 -23.38
CA VAL A 227 -13.44 -15.91 -24.32
C VAL A 227 -12.31 -16.96 -24.23
N CYS A 228 -12.03 -17.51 -23.06
CA CYS A 228 -10.95 -18.47 -22.83
C CYS A 228 -11.28 -19.88 -23.33
N THR A 229 -12.55 -20.29 -23.26
CA THR A 229 -13.02 -21.62 -23.67
C THR A 229 -12.61 -21.99 -25.10
N PRO A 230 -12.86 -21.18 -26.15
CA PRO A 230 -12.41 -21.52 -27.50
C PRO A 230 -10.89 -21.58 -27.64
N ILE A 231 -10.15 -20.76 -26.89
CA ILE A 231 -8.67 -20.77 -26.87
C ILE A 231 -8.15 -22.09 -26.28
N LEU A 232 -8.76 -22.57 -25.21
CA LEU A 232 -8.40 -23.86 -24.61
C LEU A 232 -8.78 -25.04 -25.50
N ILE A 233 -9.96 -25.01 -26.12
CA ILE A 233 -10.40 -26.05 -27.05
C ILE A 233 -9.42 -26.17 -28.22
N THR A 234 -9.04 -25.05 -28.83
CA THR A 234 -8.07 -25.04 -29.94
C THR A 234 -6.67 -25.51 -29.51
N CYS A 235 -6.23 -25.16 -28.29
CA CYS A 235 -4.98 -25.68 -27.73
C CYS A 235 -5.01 -27.21 -27.55
N ILE A 236 -6.12 -27.75 -27.05
CA ILE A 236 -6.32 -29.20 -26.91
C ILE A 236 -6.33 -29.89 -28.28
N GLU A 237 -6.96 -29.30 -29.29
CA GLU A 237 -6.97 -29.82 -30.66
C GLU A 237 -5.57 -29.80 -31.30
N LEU A 238 -4.76 -28.79 -31.01
CA LEU A 238 -3.37 -28.71 -31.45
C LEU A 238 -2.55 -29.86 -30.85
N VAL A 239 -2.62 -30.05 -29.53
CA VAL A 239 -1.93 -31.16 -28.84
C VAL A 239 -2.40 -32.50 -29.40
N ARG A 240 -3.71 -32.67 -29.60
CA ARG A 240 -4.29 -33.85 -30.22
C ARG A 240 -3.70 -34.08 -31.62
N SER A 241 -3.66 -33.06 -32.46
CA SER A 241 -3.13 -33.16 -33.83
C SER A 241 -1.65 -33.53 -33.87
N ILE A 242 -0.84 -32.98 -32.95
CA ILE A 242 0.56 -33.36 -32.80
C ILE A 242 0.70 -34.83 -32.43
N LEU A 243 -0.03 -35.29 -31.41
CA LEU A 243 0.02 -36.68 -30.96
C LEU A 243 -0.41 -37.66 -32.06
N PHE A 244 -1.50 -37.37 -32.76
CA PHE A 244 -1.97 -38.18 -33.89
C PHE A 244 -0.97 -38.18 -35.05
N GLY A 245 -0.35 -37.04 -35.37
CA GLY A 245 0.68 -36.96 -36.41
C GLY A 245 1.92 -37.80 -36.08
N ILE A 246 2.42 -37.72 -34.85
CA ILE A 246 3.57 -38.51 -34.39
C ILE A 246 3.24 -40.01 -34.38
N LEU A 247 2.09 -40.40 -33.83
CA LEU A 247 1.65 -41.80 -33.83
C LEU A 247 1.46 -42.34 -35.26
N SER A 248 0.88 -41.55 -36.16
CA SER A 248 0.72 -41.91 -37.57
C SER A 248 2.07 -42.11 -38.28
N MET A 249 3.04 -41.24 -38.02
CA MET A 249 4.40 -41.38 -38.55
C MET A 249 5.07 -42.66 -38.05
N ILE A 250 4.96 -42.97 -36.75
CA ILE A 250 5.52 -44.20 -36.16
C ILE A 250 4.87 -45.44 -36.78
N VAL A 251 3.54 -45.46 -36.92
CA VAL A 251 2.81 -46.59 -37.53
C VAL A 251 3.22 -46.80 -38.99
N THR A 252 3.32 -45.73 -39.78
CA THR A 252 3.72 -45.85 -41.20
C THR A 252 5.17 -46.27 -41.38
N LEU A 253 6.07 -45.83 -40.49
CA LEU A 253 7.46 -46.29 -40.44
C LEU A 253 7.54 -47.79 -40.13
N LEU A 254 6.73 -48.28 -39.19
CA LEU A 254 6.69 -49.69 -38.79
C LEU A 254 5.98 -50.58 -39.80
N ARG A 255 4.99 -50.06 -40.54
CA ARG A 255 4.15 -50.84 -41.45
C ARG A 255 4.71 -50.97 -42.87
N GLY A 256 5.94 -50.51 -43.12
CA GLY A 256 6.75 -50.81 -44.30
C GLY A 256 5.97 -50.99 -45.62
N LYS A 257 5.77 -49.88 -46.36
CA LYS A 257 5.29 -49.82 -47.76
C LYS A 257 4.38 -50.98 -48.20
N GLN A 258 3.08 -50.83 -48.04
CA GLN A 258 2.09 -51.53 -48.87
C GLN A 258 1.36 -50.49 -49.73
N LEU A 259 1.38 -50.77 -51.03
CA LEU A 259 1.08 -49.92 -52.18
C LEU A 259 -0.39 -49.52 -52.33
N SER A 260 -0.59 -48.35 -52.96
CA SER A 260 -1.70 -47.99 -53.87
C SER A 260 -3.13 -48.13 -53.34
N GLN A 261 -3.67 -47.04 -52.80
CA GLN A 261 -5.12 -46.88 -52.64
C GLN A 261 -5.72 -46.60 -54.03
N GLN A 262 -6.29 -47.64 -54.65
CA GLN A 262 -7.12 -47.52 -55.86
C GLN A 262 -8.36 -46.68 -55.50
N VAL A 263 -8.53 -45.55 -56.17
CA VAL A 263 -9.77 -44.77 -56.14
C VAL A 263 -10.82 -45.54 -56.94
N ILE A 264 -11.74 -46.21 -56.24
CA ILE A 264 -12.94 -46.77 -56.86
C ILE A 264 -13.89 -45.60 -57.11
N TYR A 265 -14.05 -45.19 -58.36
CA TYR A 265 -15.14 -44.30 -58.79
C TYR A 265 -16.46 -45.07 -58.67
N VAL A 266 -17.27 -44.74 -57.66
CA VAL A 266 -18.66 -45.20 -57.56
C VAL A 266 -19.53 -44.08 -58.15
N PRO A 267 -20.32 -44.32 -59.22
CA PRO A 267 -21.27 -43.33 -59.68
C PRO A 267 -22.32 -43.10 -58.59
N SER A 268 -22.54 -41.83 -58.25
CA SER A 268 -23.56 -41.38 -57.29
C SER A 268 -24.95 -41.83 -57.75
N PRO A 269 -25.78 -42.44 -56.88
CA PRO A 269 -27.19 -42.65 -57.16
C PRO A 269 -27.90 -41.30 -57.27
N ASN A 270 -28.67 -41.11 -58.35
CA ASN A 270 -29.51 -39.95 -58.59
C ASN A 270 -30.25 -39.47 -57.32
N PRO A 271 -30.32 -38.15 -57.05
CA PRO A 271 -31.12 -37.65 -55.95
C PRO A 271 -32.60 -38.00 -56.16
N PRO A 272 -33.35 -38.33 -55.09
CA PRO A 272 -34.77 -38.61 -55.21
C PRO A 272 -35.51 -37.37 -55.75
N ARG A 273 -36.42 -37.60 -56.69
CA ARG A 273 -37.36 -36.58 -57.21
C ARG A 273 -38.04 -35.89 -56.03
N GLN A 274 -37.77 -34.61 -55.85
CA GLN A 274 -38.59 -33.76 -55.00
C GLN A 274 -39.98 -33.67 -55.63
N TYR A 275 -40.97 -34.33 -55.03
CA TYR A 275 -42.36 -34.01 -55.30
C TYR A 275 -42.60 -32.59 -54.78
N MET A 276 -42.61 -31.62 -55.69
CA MET A 276 -43.11 -30.27 -55.40
C MET A 276 -44.57 -30.40 -54.98
N LEU A 277 -44.85 -30.15 -53.70
CA LEU A 277 -46.20 -29.84 -53.26
C LEU A 277 -46.59 -28.51 -53.90
N GLN A 278 -47.37 -28.60 -54.97
CA GLN A 278 -47.92 -27.45 -55.68
C GLN A 278 -49.00 -26.82 -54.80
N TYR A 279 -48.64 -25.76 -54.07
CA TYR A 279 -49.61 -24.91 -53.39
C TYR A 279 -50.44 -24.16 -54.44
N PRO A 280 -51.79 -24.17 -54.35
CA PRO A 280 -52.62 -23.41 -55.27
C PRO A 280 -52.48 -21.90 -54.99
N THR A 281 -51.78 -21.21 -55.89
CA THR A 281 -51.80 -19.74 -55.97
C THR A 281 -53.19 -19.29 -56.40
N LYS A 282 -54.00 -18.84 -55.44
CA LYS A 282 -55.20 -18.04 -55.75
C LYS A 282 -54.75 -16.66 -56.23
N ARG A 283 -54.82 -16.45 -57.55
CA ARG A 283 -54.87 -15.13 -58.17
C ARG A 283 -56.16 -14.45 -57.71
N SER A 284 -56.06 -13.38 -56.91
CA SER A 284 -57.11 -12.38 -56.80
C SER A 284 -56.62 -11.07 -57.38
N ALA A 285 -57.51 -10.47 -58.16
CA ALA A 285 -57.24 -9.43 -59.12
C ALA A 285 -56.84 -8.09 -58.50
N ARG A 286 -55.81 -7.51 -59.11
CA ARG A 286 -55.61 -6.09 -59.45
C ARG A 286 -56.83 -5.20 -59.15
N GLN A 287 -56.69 -4.28 -58.20
CA GLN A 287 -57.40 -3.01 -58.23
C GLN A 287 -56.42 -1.85 -58.18
N ARG A 288 -56.76 -0.85 -58.99
CA ARG A 288 -55.99 0.31 -59.41
C ARG A 288 -55.74 1.27 -58.25
N GLY A 289 -54.68 2.05 -58.40
CA GLY A 289 -54.20 3.00 -57.42
C GLY A 289 -55.18 4.13 -57.11
N SER A 290 -54.85 4.86 -56.06
CA SER A 290 -54.94 6.32 -56.12
C SER A 290 -53.78 6.90 -55.31
N SER A 291 -53.21 7.95 -55.90
CA SER A 291 -52.16 8.79 -55.40
C SER A 291 -52.68 9.64 -54.25
N VAL A 292 -51.92 9.78 -53.16
CA VAL A 292 -52.08 10.94 -52.28
C VAL A 292 -50.70 11.53 -52.00
N THR A 293 -50.55 12.75 -52.52
CA THR A 293 -49.46 13.69 -52.39
C THR A 293 -49.58 14.45 -51.06
N ILE A 294 -48.43 14.83 -50.54
CA ILE A 294 -48.13 15.60 -49.33
C ILE A 294 -48.91 16.93 -49.24
N GLN A 295 -49.29 17.33 -48.02
CA GLN A 295 -49.16 18.73 -47.56
C GLN A 295 -48.69 18.75 -46.08
N PRO A 296 -47.67 19.55 -45.72
CA PRO A 296 -47.50 20.10 -44.37
C PRO A 296 -48.27 21.42 -44.25
N ILE A 297 -48.56 21.87 -43.02
CA ILE A 297 -48.94 23.24 -42.59
C ILE A 297 -49.71 23.09 -41.27
N ASP A 298 -49.62 23.96 -40.27
CA ASP A 298 -48.63 24.87 -39.67
C ASP A 298 -49.34 25.34 -38.37
N ASP A 299 -48.56 25.91 -37.45
CA ASP A 299 -48.91 26.59 -36.18
C ASP A 299 -49.30 25.73 -34.95
#